data_AF-K7P3C6-F1
#
_entry.id   AF-K7P3C6-F1
#
_cell.length_a   1.000
_cell.length_b   1.000
_cell.length_c   1.000
_cell.angle_alpha   90.00
_cell.angle_beta   90.00
_cell.angle_gamma   90.00
#
_symmetry.space_group_name_H-M   'P 1'
#
loop_
_entity.id
_entity.type
_entity.pdbx_description
1 polymer ?
#
loop_
_entity_poly.entity_id
_entity_poly.type
_entity_poly.pdbx_seq_one_letter_code
_entity_poly.pdbx_strand_id
1 'polypeptide(L)' 'GLLEGALDELSGGIKPYFGGEQFGYMDVAFIPFASWFHAWEVMGNWKIPLETQFPRLHEWVNACMERE' A
#
# COMPACT_ATOMS: atom_id res chain seq x y z
N GLY A 1 -9.31 0.42 -6.02
CA GLY A 1 -9.40 1.79 -5.45
C GLY A 1 -8.40 2.71 -6.12
N LEU A 2 -8.40 4.02 -5.84
CA LEU A 2 -7.49 4.98 -6.50
C LEU A 2 -6.01 4.58 -6.30
N LEU A 3 -5.60 4.31 -5.05
CA LEU A 3 -4.24 3.87 -4.72
C LEU A 3 -3.90 2.51 -5.33
N GLU A 4 -4.83 1.55 -5.30
CA GLU A 4 -4.66 0.24 -5.93
C GLU A 4 -4.36 0.37 -7.43
N GLY A 5 -5.15 1.20 -8.15
CA GLY A 5 -4.94 1.44 -9.59
C GLY A 5 -3.64 2.18 -9.87
N ALA A 6 -3.30 3.17 -9.03
CA ALA A 6 -2.03 3.89 -9.15
C ALA A 6 -0.82 2.98 -8.89
N LEU A 7 -0.91 2.05 -7.94
CA LEU A 7 0.14 1.05 -7.71
C LEU A 7 0.29 0.15 -8.93
N ASP A 8 -0.81 -0.32 -9.51
CA ASP A 8 -0.77 -1.18 -10.69
C ASP A 8 -0.14 -0.47 -11.90
N GLU A 9 -0.59 0.76 -12.18
CA GLU A 9 -0.09 1.56 -13.31
C GLU A 9 1.39 1.97 -13.14
N LEU A 10 1.76 2.51 -11.97
CA LEU A 10 3.09 3.12 -11.77
C LEU A 10 4.17 2.08 -11.48
N SER A 11 3.85 0.99 -10.81
CA SER A 11 4.79 -0.12 -10.63
C SER A 11 4.97 -0.96 -11.91
N GLY A 12 4.05 -0.83 -12.88
CA GLY A 12 3.96 -1.72 -14.03
C GLY A 12 3.43 -3.11 -13.66
N GLY A 13 2.53 -3.16 -12.68
CA GLY A 13 1.74 -4.31 -12.23
C GLY A 13 2.48 -5.39 -11.44
N ILE A 14 3.81 -5.44 -11.51
CA ILE A 14 4.61 -6.53 -10.93
C ILE A 14 5.51 -6.03 -9.80
N LYS A 15 5.92 -4.77 -9.85
CA LYS A 15 6.99 -4.26 -8.98
C LYS A 15 6.46 -3.86 -7.60
N PRO A 16 7.28 -3.94 -6.54
CA PRO A 16 6.82 -3.77 -5.17
C PRO A 16 6.49 -2.31 -4.78
N TYR A 17 7.03 -1.32 -5.49
CA TYR A 17 6.91 0.10 -5.14
C TYR A 17 6.29 0.93 -6.25
N PHE A 18 5.81 2.14 -5.91
CA PHE A 18 5.36 3.12 -6.90
C PHE A 18 6.49 3.53 -7.86
N GLY A 19 7.72 3.60 -7.35
CA GLY A 19 8.93 3.82 -8.17
C GLY A 19 9.39 2.60 -8.97
N GLY A 20 8.62 1.50 -8.92
CA GLY A 20 8.98 0.24 -9.51
C GLY A 20 9.78 -0.65 -8.56
N GLU A 21 11.03 -0.95 -8.91
CA GLU A 21 11.89 -1.86 -8.13
C GLU A 21 12.41 -1.22 -6.85
N GLN A 22 12.53 0.11 -6.83
CA GLN A 22 13.17 0.83 -5.73
C GLN A 22 12.15 1.67 -4.98
N PHE A 23 12.28 1.65 -3.65
CA PHE A 23 11.53 2.53 -2.77
C PHE A 23 11.89 3.98 -3.08
N GLY A 24 10.88 4.78 -3.44
CA GLY A 24 11.08 6.13 -3.97
C GLY A 24 10.27 7.21 -3.25
N TYR A 25 10.27 8.40 -3.84
CA TYR A 25 9.60 9.58 -3.29
C TYR A 25 8.11 9.35 -2.99
N MET A 26 7.41 8.70 -3.92
CA MET A 26 5.98 8.42 -3.74
C MET A 26 5.74 7.47 -2.57
N ASP A 27 6.57 6.44 -2.43
CA ASP A 27 6.45 5.51 -1.31
C ASP A 27 6.67 6.21 0.03
N VAL A 28 7.65 7.13 0.12
CA VAL A 28 7.86 8.01 1.31
C VAL A 28 6.63 8.87 1.59
N ALA A 29 6.05 9.48 0.57
CA ALA A 29 4.90 10.37 0.73
C ALA A 29 3.64 9.61 1.18
N PHE A 30 3.44 8.38 0.70
CA PHE A 30 2.23 7.61 0.93
C PHE A 30 2.29 6.63 2.10
N ILE A 31 3.47 6.11 2.48
CA ILE A 31 3.58 5.12 3.56
C ILE A 31 3.01 5.58 4.91
N PRO A 32 3.09 6.86 5.34
CA PRO A 32 2.46 7.28 6.59
C PRO A 32 0.95 7.08 6.59
N PHE A 33 0.29 7.16 5.43
CA PHE A 33 -1.15 6.95 5.32
C PHE A 33 -1.54 5.48 5.45
N ALA A 34 -0.64 4.53 5.20
CA ALA A 34 -0.93 3.11 5.44
C ALA A 34 -1.27 2.83 6.91
N SER A 35 -0.68 3.58 7.84
CA SER A 35 -0.99 3.48 9.27
C SER A 35 -2.44 3.87 9.60
N TRP A 36 -3.09 4.68 8.76
CA TRP A 36 -4.48 5.08 8.97
C TRP A 36 -5.46 3.95 8.71
N PHE A 37 -5.10 2.93 7.92
CA PHE A 37 -5.93 1.74 7.77
C PHE A 37 -6.17 1.08 9.14
N HIS A 38 -5.11 0.95 9.94
CA HIS A 38 -5.24 0.42 11.31
C HIS A 38 -6.14 1.31 12.18
N ALA A 39 -5.98 2.63 12.10
CA ALA A 39 -6.84 3.56 12.84
C ALA A 39 -8.32 3.42 12.44
N TRP A 40 -8.63 3.24 11.16
CA TRP A 40 -9.99 3.01 10.68
C TRP A 40 -10.57 1.68 11.15
N GLU A 41 -9.78 0.61 11.17
CA GLU A 41 -10.23 -0.68 11.71
C GLU A 41 -10.64 -0.56 13.18
N VAL A 42 -9.83 0.14 13.98
CA VAL A 42 -10.09 0.35 15.41
C VAL A 42 -11.32 1.24 15.62
N MET A 43 -11.42 2.36 14.89
CA MET A 43 -12.56 3.27 15.02
C MET A 43 -13.87 2.65 14.54
N GLY A 44 -13.80 1.82 13.50
CA GLY A 44 -14.97 1.15 12.92
C GLY A 44 -15.37 -0.13 13.64
N ASN A 45 -14.45 -0.75 14.40
CA ASN A 45 -14.61 -2.10 14.95
C ASN A 45 -14.88 -3.16 13.86
N TRP A 46 -14.24 -3.02 12.69
CA TRP A 46 -14.27 -3.99 11.59
C TRP A 46 -12.88 -4.10 10.95
N LYS A 47 -12.65 -5.18 10.19
CA LYS A 47 -11.40 -5.41 9.47
C LYS A 47 -11.50 -5.00 8.03
N ILE A 48 -10.52 -4.25 7.54
CA ILE A 48 -10.45 -3.87 6.13
C ILE A 48 -9.88 -5.08 5.37
N PRO A 49 -10.59 -5.61 4.36
CA PRO A 49 -10.13 -6.77 3.61
C PRO A 49 -9.05 -6.37 2.58
N LEU A 50 -7.92 -5.83 3.05
CA LEU A 50 -6.80 -5.37 2.22
C LEU A 50 -6.29 -6.49 1.31
N GLU A 51 -6.07 -7.69 1.85
CA GLU A 51 -5.53 -8.83 1.11
C GLU A 51 -6.37 -9.26 -0.10
N THR A 52 -7.70 -9.14 -0.02
CA THR A 52 -8.63 -9.64 -1.05
C THR A 52 -9.21 -8.55 -1.93
N GLN A 53 -9.43 -7.35 -1.37
CA GLN A 53 -10.03 -6.24 -2.11
C GLN A 53 -8.97 -5.29 -2.71
N PHE A 54 -7.80 -5.20 -2.10
CA PHE A 54 -6.70 -4.32 -2.51
C PHE A 54 -5.34 -5.05 -2.46
N PRO A 55 -5.19 -6.15 -3.21
CA PRO A 55 -4.01 -7.01 -3.13
C PRO A 55 -2.69 -6.26 -3.39
N ARG A 56 -2.66 -5.31 -4.35
CA ARG A 56 -1.45 -4.53 -4.63
C ARG A 56 -1.10 -3.62 -3.48
N LEU A 57 -2.08 -2.96 -2.90
CA LEU A 57 -1.88 -2.11 -1.73
C LEU A 57 -1.38 -2.90 -0.54
N HIS A 58 -1.90 -4.10 -0.31
CA HIS A 58 -1.41 -5.00 0.73
C HIS A 58 0.06 -5.39 0.52
N GLU A 59 0.41 -5.84 -0.69
CA GLU A 59 1.80 -6.17 -1.05
C GLU A 59 2.74 -4.98 -0.87
N TRP A 60 2.34 -3.79 -1.31
CA TRP A 60 3.12 -2.56 -1.17
C TRP A 60 3.35 -2.18 0.29
N VAL A 61 2.32 -2.25 1.15
CA VAL A 61 2.48 -1.96 2.59
C VAL A 61 3.48 -2.94 3.20
N ASN A 62 3.38 -4.23 2.92
CA ASN A 62 4.31 -5.24 3.46
C ASN A 62 5.74 -4.98 2.98
N ALA A 63 5.94 -4.75 1.68
CA ALA A 63 7.24 -4.40 1.13
C ALA A 63 7.85 -3.15 1.78
N CYS A 64 7.03 -2.13 2.07
CA CYS A 64 7.49 -0.92 2.74
C CYS A 64 7.84 -1.12 4.21
N MET A 65 7.19 -2.05 4.91
CA MET A 65 7.40 -2.33 6.34
C MET A 65 8.55 -3.32 6.58
N GLU A 66 8.82 -4.20 5.63
CA GLU A 66 9.98 -5.11 5.64
C GLU A 66 11.27 -4.42 5.17
N ARG A 67 11.17 -3.17 4.71
CA ARG A 67 12.33 -2.33 4.38
C ARG A 67 13.04 -1.92 5.67
N GLU A 68 14.21 -2.50 5.93
CA GLU A 68 15.15 -2.08 6.99
C GLU A 68 15.60 -0.61 6.85
#